data_AF-A0A3N5G6E3-F1
#
_entry.id   AF-A0A3N5G6E3-F1
#
_cell.length_a   1.000
_cell.length_b   1.000
_cell.length_c   1.000
_cell.angle_alpha   90.00
_cell.angle_beta   90.00
_cell.angle_gamma   90.00
#
_symmetry.space_group_name_H-M   'P 1'
#
loop_
_entity.id
_entity.type
_entity.pdbx_description
1 polymer ?
#
loop_
_entity_poly.entity_id
_entity_poly.type
_entity_poly.pdbx_seq_one_letter_code
_entity_poly.pdbx_strand_id
1 'polypeptide(L)' 'STSSPIGRALMGKEPGDEITVPTPGGVRSFEVVKLVTIHDEA' A
#
# COMPACT_ATOMS: atom_id res chain seq x y z
N SER A 1 -3.43 -9.60 3.56
CA SER A 1 -4.11 -10.29 2.43
C SER A 1 -4.26 -9.31 1.29
N THR A 2 -3.95 -9.73 0.05
CA THR A 2 -4.16 -8.91 -1.17
C THR A 2 -5.63 -8.61 -1.43
N SER A 3 -6.56 -9.33 -0.80
CA SER A 3 -7.99 -9.07 -0.88
C SER A 3 -8.49 -7.92 0.01
N SER A 4 -7.68 -7.43 0.96
CA SER A 4 -8.10 -6.29 1.79
C SER A 4 -8.14 -4.98 0.98
N PRO A 5 -8.93 -3.97 1.38
CA PRO A 5 -8.93 -2.67 0.72
C PRO A 5 -7.53 -2.06 0.61
N ILE A 6 -6.73 -2.19 1.67
CA ILE A 6 -5.32 -1.76 1.71
C ILE A 6 -4.47 -2.57 0.72
N GLY A 7 -4.57 -3.90 0.75
CA GLY A 7 -3.75 -4.77 -0.10
C GLY A 7 -4.01 -4.53 -1.59
N ARG A 8 -5.25 -4.23 -1.97
CA ARG A 8 -5.61 -3.83 -3.34
C ARG A 8 -5.07 -2.47 -3.73
N ALA A 9 -5.11 -1.49 -2.82
CA ALA A 9 -4.62 -0.14 -3.09
C ALA A 9 -3.09 -0.10 -3.29
N LEU A 10 -2.35 -1.02 -2.65
CA LEU A 10 -0.89 -1.11 -2.74
C LEU A 10 -0.36 -1.90 -3.95
N MET A 11 -1.22 -2.64 -4.67
CA MET A 11 -0.78 -3.47 -5.80
C MET A 11 -0.22 -2.61 -6.96
N GLY A 12 1.00 -2.91 -7.38
CA GLY A 12 1.67 -2.23 -8.50
C GLY A 12 2.14 -0.81 -8.18
N LYS A 13 2.26 -0.46 -6.89
CA LYS A 13 2.71 0.85 -6.42
C LYS A 13 4.18 0.85 -6.06
N GLU A 14 4.81 2.00 -6.23
CA GLU A 14 6.23 2.22 -5.94
C GLU A 14 6.41 3.28 -4.84
N PRO A 15 7.59 3.32 -4.17
CA PRO A 15 7.89 4.40 -3.24
C PRO A 15 7.77 5.78 -3.90
N GLY A 16 7.05 6.70 -3.25
CA GLY A 16 6.67 8.02 -3.77
C GLY A 16 5.26 8.08 -4.36
N ASP A 17 4.59 6.92 -4.59
CA ASP A 17 3.21 6.91 -5.02
C ASP A 17 2.23 7.22 -3.89
N GLU A 18 1.16 7.93 -4.23
CA GLU A 18 0.01 8.13 -3.34
C GLU A 18 -1.09 7.10 -3.61
N ILE A 19 -1.68 6.58 -2.53
CA ILE A 19 -2.79 5.64 -2.56
C ILE A 19 -3.96 6.15 -1.73
N THR A 20 -5.17 5.79 -2.15
CA THR A 20 -6.39 6.12 -1.42
C THR A 20 -7.12 4.83 -1.02
N VAL A 21 -7.43 4.71 0.26
CA VAL A 21 -8.00 3.49 0.85
C VAL A 21 -9.37 3.80 1.44
N PRO A 22 -10.46 3.18 0.96
CA PRO A 22 -11.75 3.25 1.61
C PRO A 22 -11.77 2.35 2.85
N THR A 23 -12.07 2.95 4.00
CA THR A 23 -12.31 2.24 5.27
C THR A 23 -13.72 2.54 5.78
N PRO A 24 -14.29 1.72 6.67
CA PRO A 24 -15.61 2.00 7.24
C PRO A 24 -15.72 3.37 7.93
N GLY A 25 -14.62 3.89 8.47
CA GLY A 25 -14.54 5.23 9.09
C GLY A 25 -14.26 6.37 8.10
N GLY A 26 -14.29 6.12 6.79
CA GLY A 26 -14.01 7.09 5.75
C GLY A 26 -12.84 6.74 4.85
N VAL A 27 -12.53 7.66 3.94
CA VAL A 27 -11.44 7.52 2.97
C VAL A 27 -10.15 8.08 3.57
N ARG A 28 -9.05 7.34 3.47
CA ARG A 28 -7.72 7.78 3.92
C ARG A 28 -6.74 7.77 2.76
N SER A 29 -5.94 8.83 2.61
CA SER A 29 -4.81 8.88 1.69
C SER A 29 -3.50 8.52 2.40
N PHE A 30 -2.61 7.85 1.70
CA PHE A 30 -1.29 7.46 2.19
C PHE A 30 -0.27 7.59 1.07
N GLU A 31 0.97 7.85 1.44
CA GLU A 31 2.13 7.80 0.55
C GLU A 31 2.94 6.53 0.82
N VAL A 32 3.38 5.86 -0.24
CA VAL A 32 4.29 4.72 -0.14
C VAL A 32 5.69 5.25 0.15
N VAL A 33 6.18 5.12 1.38
CA VAL A 33 7.51 5.64 1.74
C VAL A 33 8.66 4.68 1.44
N LYS A 34 8.39 3.37 1.44
CA LYS A 34 9.42 2.33 1.28
C LYS A 34 8.79 1.01 0.85
N LEU A 35 9.48 0.29 -0.05
CA LEU A 35 9.22 -1.10 -0.39
C LEU A 35 10.34 -1.95 0.22
N VAL A 36 9.97 -3.02 0.91
CA VAL A 36 10.91 -4.04 1.40
C VAL A 36 10.42 -5.38 0.92
N THR A 37 11.31 -6.15 0.31
CA THR A 37 11.03 -7.50 -0.17
C THR A 37 11.79 -8.51 0.68
N ILE A 38 11.32 -9.76 0.65
CA ILE A 38 12.03 -10.88 1.28
C ILE A 38 13.41 -11.16 0.67
N HIS A 39 13.75 -10.54 -0.46
CA HIS A 39 15.04 -10.67 -1.13
C HIS A 39 16.07 -9.62 -0.68
N ASP A 40 15.63 -8.62 0.10
CA ASP A 40 16.52 -7.56 0.56
C ASP A 40 17.39 -8.02 1.77
N GLU A 41 16.99 -9.13 2.41
CA GLU A 41 17.78 -9.80 3.45
C GLU A 41 18.54 -10.99 2.82
N ALA A 42 19.66 -10.68 2.16
CA ALA A 42 20.66 -11.64 1.69
C ALA A 42 22.07 -11.18 2.06
#